data_AF-A0A925H2T3-F1
#
_entry.id   AF-A0A925H2T3-F1
#
_cell.length_a   1.000
_cell.length_b   1.000
_cell.length_c   1.000
_cell.angle_alpha   90.00
_cell.angle_beta   90.00
_cell.angle_gamma   90.00
#
_symmetry.space_group_name_H-M   'P 1'
#
loop_
_entity.id
_entity.type
_entity.pdbx_description
1 polymer ?
#
loop_
_entity_poly.entity_id
_entity_poly.type
_entity_poly.pdbx_seq_one_letter_code
_entity_poly.pdbx_strand_id
1 'polypeptide(L)' 'PASVFEELDEGAQAKPAGDARPAHYSGRVSGGRATLTVAFADTDETAGSYALAFGAEPQLVKCL' A
#
# COMPACT_ATOMS: atom_id res chain seq x y z
N PRO A 1 -28.76 -36.59 -1.51
CA PRO A 1 -27.53 -36.76 -0.70
C PRO A 1 -26.59 -35.61 -1.06
N ALA A 2 -26.16 -34.83 -0.05
CA ALA A 2 -25.57 -33.51 -0.21
C ALA A 2 -24.20 -33.55 -0.91
N SER A 3 -23.98 -32.56 -1.79
CA SER A 3 -22.72 -32.26 -2.44
C SER A 3 -21.67 -31.87 -1.39
N VAL A 4 -20.56 -32.62 -1.35
CA VAL A 4 -19.36 -32.24 -0.62
C VAL A 4 -18.55 -31.32 -1.54
N PHE A 5 -18.54 -30.03 -1.23
CA PHE A 5 -17.63 -29.05 -1.82
C PHE A 5 -16.53 -28.85 -0.77
N GLU A 6 -15.37 -29.47 -0.99
CA GLU A 6 -14.19 -29.26 -0.14
C GLU A 6 -13.67 -27.84 -0.37
N GLU A 7 -13.83 -27.01 0.66
CA GLU A 7 -13.28 -25.67 0.77
C GLU A 7 -11.74 -25.82 0.82
N LEU A 8 -11.06 -25.44 -0.25
CA LEU A 8 -9.60 -25.35 -0.29
C LEU A 8 -9.18 -24.18 0.61
N ASP A 9 -8.66 -24.51 1.78
CA ASP A 9 -8.02 -23.61 2.74
C ASP A 9 -6.94 -22.78 2.06
N GLU A 10 -7.22 -21.48 1.85
CA GLU A 10 -6.27 -20.52 1.31
C GLU A 10 -5.32 -20.07 2.42
N GLY A 11 -4.47 -21.00 2.86
CA GLY A 11 -3.45 -20.81 3.89
C GLY A 11 -2.25 -19.98 3.40
N ALA A 12 -2.49 -18.79 2.86
CA ALA A 12 -1.44 -17.78 2.72
C ALA A 12 -1.24 -17.13 4.10
N GLN A 13 -0.32 -17.69 4.90
CA GLN A 13 0.08 -17.13 6.20
C GLN A 13 0.49 -15.66 6.05
N ALA A 14 -0.43 -14.74 6.37
CA ALA A 14 -0.12 -13.34 6.58
C ALA A 14 0.83 -13.27 7.79
N LYS A 15 2.11 -13.01 7.51
CA LYS A 15 3.16 -12.66 8.49
C LYS A 15 2.53 -11.76 9.57
N PRO A 16 2.77 -12.01 10.88
CA PRO A 16 2.18 -11.20 11.94
C PRO A 16 2.50 -9.73 11.64
N ALA A 17 1.44 -8.95 11.45
CA ALA A 17 1.49 -7.54 11.11
C ALA A 17 1.97 -6.75 12.34
N GLY A 18 3.25 -6.89 12.68
CA GLY A 18 3.91 -5.97 13.60
C GLY A 18 3.88 -4.58 12.98
N ASP A 19 3.20 -3.65 13.65
CA ASP A 19 3.14 -2.21 13.37
C ASP A 19 2.70 -1.80 11.95
N ALA A 20 1.83 -2.58 11.31
CA ALA A 20 1.17 -2.13 10.09
C ALA A 20 0.08 -1.10 10.43
N ARG A 21 0.47 0.17 10.53
CA ARG A 21 -0.46 1.28 10.74
C ARG A 21 -1.23 1.57 9.45
N PRO A 22 -2.56 1.80 9.51
CA PRO A 22 -3.32 2.19 8.32
C PRO A 22 -2.80 3.53 7.79
N ALA A 23 -2.82 3.72 6.47
CA ALA A 23 -2.31 4.93 5.83
C ALA A 23 -3.31 5.51 4.80
N HIS A 24 -3.37 6.83 4.74
CA HIS A 24 -4.07 7.60 3.73
C HIS A 24 -3.11 8.14 2.68
N TYR A 25 -3.52 8.01 1.43
CA TYR A 25 -2.75 8.46 0.27
C TYR A 25 -3.53 9.58 -0.40
N SER A 26 -2.91 10.75 -0.52
CA SER A 26 -3.48 11.89 -1.23
C SER A 26 -2.46 12.45 -2.20
N GLY A 27 -2.91 13.00 -3.31
CA GLY A 27 -1.97 13.50 -4.29
C GLY A 27 -2.61 14.23 -5.45
N ARG A 28 -1.78 14.94 -6.21
CA ARG A 28 -2.21 15.64 -7.42
C ARG A 28 -1.29 15.27 -8.57
N VAL A 29 -1.92 14.96 -9.70
CA VAL A 29 -1.25 14.76 -10.98
C VAL A 29 -1.37 16.03 -11.80
N SER A 30 -0.27 16.52 -12.36
CA SER A 30 -0.22 17.66 -13.26
C SER A 30 0.91 17.51 -14.27
N GLY A 31 0.60 17.57 -15.57
CA GLY A 31 1.61 17.62 -16.64
C GLY A 31 2.63 16.48 -16.64
N GLY A 32 2.23 15.26 -16.24
CA GLY A 32 3.13 14.10 -16.16
C GLY A 32 3.93 13.99 -14.87
N ARG A 33 3.71 14.86 -13.88
CA ARG A 33 4.23 14.72 -12.52
C ARG A 33 3.11 14.46 -11.54
N ALA A 34 3.33 13.59 -10.56
CA ALA A 34 2.40 13.35 -9.47
C ALA A 34 3.11 13.58 -8.14
N THR A 35 2.51 14.36 -7.25
CA THR A 35 2.95 14.44 -5.87
C THR A 35 2.04 13.55 -5.04
N LEU A 36 2.60 12.59 -4.32
CA LEU A 36 1.92 11.66 -3.44
C LEU A 36 2.32 11.95 -1.99
N THR A 37 1.36 12.31 -1.16
CA THR A 37 1.51 12.46 0.28
C THR A 37 0.91 11.24 0.97
N VAL A 38 1.70 10.63 1.84
CA VAL A 38 1.31 9.49 2.67
C VAL A 38 1.18 9.99 4.11
N ALA A 39 0.03 9.77 4.72
CA ALA A 39 -0.22 10.06 6.13
C ALA A 39 -0.72 8.81 6.86
N PHE A 40 -0.40 8.67 8.14
CA PHE A 40 -0.95 7.61 8.97
C PHE A 40 -2.42 7.91 9.30
N ALA A 41 -3.32 6.96 9.06
CA ALA A 41 -4.76 7.15 9.17
C ALA A 41 -5.27 7.21 10.62
N ASP A 42 -4.47 6.75 11.58
CA ASP A 42 -4.77 6.77 13.01
C ASP A 42 -4.36 8.08 13.69
N THR A 43 -3.33 8.78 13.18
CA THR A 43 -2.83 10.03 13.78
C THR A 43 -2.87 11.24 12.85
N ASP A 44 -3.26 11.07 11.59
CA ASP A 44 -3.12 12.06 10.51
C ASP A 44 -1.69 12.60 10.33
N GLU A 45 -0.71 11.93 10.92
CA GLU A 45 0.69 12.33 10.83
C GLU A 45 1.21 12.01 9.43
N THR A 46 1.83 13.00 8.79
CA THR A 46 2.42 12.82 7.46
C THR A 46 3.67 11.95 7.56
N ALA A 47 3.60 10.74 7.02
CA ALA A 47 4.73 9.82 6.92
C ALA A 47 5.75 10.29 5.86
N GLY A 48 5.29 10.95 4.79
CA GLY A 48 6.17 11.50 3.77
C GLY A 48 5.46 12.06 2.55
N SER A 49 6.21 12.76 1.71
CA SER A 49 5.76 13.23 0.39
C SER A 49 6.74 12.80 -0.69
N TYR A 50 6.21 12.28 -1.78
CA TYR A 50 6.95 11.66 -2.87
C TYR A 50 6.59 12.31 -4.19
N ALA A 51 7.60 12.74 -4.94
CA ALA A 51 7.44 13.22 -6.30
C ALA A 51 7.65 12.06 -7.27
N LEU A 52 6.62 11.75 -8.04
CA LEU A 52 6.63 10.74 -9.09
C LEU A 52 6.59 11.45 -10.45
N ALA A 53 7.38 10.97 -11.40
CA ALA A 53 7.38 11.47 -12.77
C ALA A 53 7.00 10.34 -13.72
N PHE A 54 6.06 10.61 -14.62
CA PHE A 54 5.65 9.66 -15.64
C PHE A 54 6.81 9.36 -16.59
N GLY A 55 7.07 8.07 -16.83
CA GLY A 55 8.20 7.61 -17.64
C GLY A 55 9.56 7.63 -16.93
N ALA A 56 9.62 8.04 -15.66
CA ALA A 56 10.83 7.84 -14.86
C ALA A 56 10.98 6.38 -14.44
N GLU A 57 12.22 5.92 -14.34
CA GLU A 57 12.52 4.56 -13.90
C GLU A 57 12.14 4.39 -12.42
N PRO A 58 11.33 3.37 -12.07
CA PRO A 58 10.89 3.17 -10.70
C PRO A 58 12.06 2.79 -9.80
N GLN A 59 12.20 3.48 -8.67
CA GLN A 59 13.18 3.15 -7.65
C GLN A 59 12.50 2.26 -6.59
N LEU A 60 12.73 0.95 -6.69
CA LEU A 60 12.28 -0.01 -5.68
C LEU A 60 13.26 0.03 -4.49
N VAL A 61 12.77 0.47 -3.34
CA VAL A 61 13.54 0.47 -2.08
C VAL A 61 12.94 -0.54 -1.12
N LYS A 62 13.80 -1.19 -0.33
CA LYS A 62 13.35 -2.06 0.76
C LYS A 62 12.89 -1.17 1.92
N CYS A 63 11.69 -1.42 2.43
CA CYS A 63 11.26 -0.84 3.71
C CYS A 63 12.20 -1.37 4.80
N LEU A 64 12.85 -0.45 5.52
CA LEU A 64 13.80 -0.77 6.60
C LEU A 64 13.07 -1.36 7.81
#